data_AF-A0A2S9G5V1-F1
#
_entry.id   AF-A0A2S9G5V1-F1
#
_cell.length_a   1.000
_cell.length_b   1.000
_cell.length_c   1.000
_cell.angle_alpha   90.00
_cell.angle_beta   90.00
_cell.angle_gamma   90.00
#
_symmetry.space_group_name_H-M   'P 1'
#
loop_
_entity.id
_entity.type
_entity.pdbx_description
1 polymer ?
#
loop_
_entity_poly.entity_id
_entity_poly.type
_entity_poly.pdbx_seq_one_letter_code
_entity_poly.pdbx_strand_id
1 'polypeptide(L)'
;GTAVAVGSNADGALNIPQLPDGVTYTRVAASWAVTVLLRSDGPAVAFGNNEAGKLNIPPLPAGITYTQVATNVYHTVLLRSDGTA
;
A
#
# COMPACT_ATOMS: atom_id res chain seq x y z
N GLY A 1 -4.58 3.34 12.05
CA GLY A 1 -3.51 3.85 12.94
C GLY A 1 -2.41 4.53 12.16
N THR A 2 -1.29 4.84 12.83
CA THR A 2 -0.05 5.31 12.20
C THR A 2 0.85 4.10 11.88
N ALA A 3 1.69 4.22 10.86
CA ALA A 3 2.69 3.19 10.53
C ALA A 3 4.07 3.63 11.01
N VAL A 4 4.90 2.67 11.39
CA VAL A 4 6.32 2.85 11.72
C VAL A 4 7.09 1.74 11.00
N ALA A 5 8.26 2.05 10.45
CA ALA A 5 9.09 1.11 9.71
C ALA A 5 10.55 1.23 10.15
N VAL A 6 11.24 0.09 10.27
CA VAL A 6 12.65 0.00 10.71
C VAL A 6 13.38 -1.05 9.87
N GLY A 7 14.67 -0.84 9.63
CA GLY A 7 15.51 -1.77 8.86
C GLY A 7 16.34 -1.08 7.76
N SER A 8 16.62 -1.81 6.68
CA SER A 8 17.28 -1.26 5.49
C SER A 8 16.32 -0.37 4.70
N ASN A 9 16.81 0.79 4.25
CA ASN A 9 16.03 1.72 3.43
C ASN A 9 16.69 2.04 2.07
N ALA A 10 17.53 1.14 1.56
CA ALA A 10 18.25 1.36 0.30
C ALA A 10 17.29 1.65 -0.87
N ASP A 11 16.13 1.00 -0.88
CA ASP A 11 15.08 1.15 -1.90
C ASP A 11 13.97 2.14 -1.53
N GLY A 12 14.06 2.81 -0.37
CA GLY A 12 12.99 3.71 0.11
C GLY A 12 11.76 3.01 0.69
N ALA A 13 11.84 1.70 0.97
CA ALA A 13 10.73 0.90 1.48
C ALA A 13 10.30 1.25 2.91
N LEU A 14 11.02 2.15 3.61
CA LEU A 14 10.65 2.70 4.91
C LEU A 14 10.08 4.13 4.82
N ASN A 15 10.01 4.73 3.62
CA ASN A 15 9.53 6.11 3.42
C ASN A 15 8.00 6.18 3.48
N ILE A 16 7.44 5.98 4.68
CA ILE A 16 5.99 6.01 4.92
C ILE A 16 5.44 7.39 4.54
N PRO A 17 4.49 7.48 3.59
CA PRO A 17 3.88 8.74 3.19
C PRO A 17 3.12 9.41 4.34
N GLN A 18 3.09 10.75 4.33
CA GLN A 18 2.17 11.47 5.22
C GLN A 18 0.72 11.24 4.78
N LEU A 19 -0.18 11.12 5.75
CA LEU A 19 -1.61 10.98 5.51
C LEU A 19 -2.31 12.35 5.59
N PRO A 20 -3.41 12.55 4.86
CA PRO A 20 -4.32 13.65 5.14
C PRO A 20 -4.89 13.55 6.56
N ASP A 21 -5.32 14.70 7.10
CA ASP A 21 -5.94 14.76 8.42
C ASP A 21 -7.15 13.83 8.54
N GLY A 22 -7.23 13.11 9.67
CA GLY A 22 -8.31 12.15 9.94
C GLY A 22 -8.20 10.82 9.19
N VAL A 23 -7.27 10.67 8.25
CA VAL A 23 -7.01 9.40 7.57
C VAL A 23 -6.01 8.57 8.36
N THR A 24 -6.20 7.25 8.39
CA THR A 24 -5.28 6.34 9.07
C THR A 24 -4.98 5.10 8.20
N TYR A 25 -3.89 4.40 8.49
CA TYR A 25 -3.61 3.11 7.86
C TYR A 25 -4.37 1.96 8.52
N THR A 26 -4.90 1.05 7.73
CA THR A 26 -5.76 -0.06 8.20
C THR A 26 -5.12 -1.43 8.03
N ARG A 27 -4.23 -1.60 7.05
CA ARG A 27 -3.49 -2.85 6.77
C ARG A 27 -2.11 -2.52 6.21
N VAL A 28 -1.20 -3.48 6.34
CA VAL A 28 0.17 -3.42 5.82
C VAL A 28 0.55 -4.76 5.21
N ALA A 29 1.29 -4.72 4.10
CA ALA A 29 2.06 -5.84 3.60
C ALA A 29 3.45 -5.33 3.18
N ALA A 30 4.49 -6.07 3.52
CA ALA A 30 5.87 -5.73 3.17
C ALA A 30 6.57 -6.95 2.57
N SER A 31 7.46 -6.70 1.60
CA SER A 31 8.36 -7.67 1.01
C SER A 31 9.78 -7.07 0.91
N TRP A 32 10.70 -7.73 0.20
CA TRP A 32 12.13 -7.38 0.17
C TRP A 32 12.41 -5.88 -0.01
N ALA A 33 11.76 -5.23 -0.98
CA ALA A 33 11.98 -3.82 -1.30
C ALA A 33 10.68 -3.04 -1.50
N VAL A 34 9.54 -3.55 -1.05
CA VAL A 34 8.23 -2.92 -1.25
C VAL A 34 7.41 -2.98 0.01
N THR A 35 6.83 -1.86 0.40
CA THR A 35 5.80 -1.76 1.43
C THR A 35 4.52 -1.22 0.81
N VAL A 36 3.38 -1.84 1.13
CA VAL A 36 2.05 -1.41 0.73
C VAL A 36 1.20 -1.19 1.98
N LEU A 37 0.55 -0.03 2.06
CA LEU A 37 -0.35 0.34 3.15
C LEU A 37 -1.74 0.67 2.60
N LEU A 38 -2.78 0.12 3.23
CA LEU A 38 -4.17 0.47 2.94
C LEU A 38 -4.58 1.65 3.81
N ARG A 39 -5.24 2.64 3.22
CA ARG A 39 -5.76 3.82 3.92
C ARG A 39 -7.24 3.64 4.28
N SER A 40 -7.66 4.26 5.38
CA SER A 40 -9.05 4.20 5.87
C SER A 40 -10.04 4.93 4.96
N ASP A 41 -9.56 5.81 4.09
CA ASP A 41 -10.37 6.52 3.10
C ASP A 41 -10.48 5.77 1.76
N GLY A 42 -9.87 4.57 1.65
CA GLY A 42 -10.08 3.63 0.56
C GLY A 42 -8.86 3.30 -0.29
N PRO A 43 -8.06 4.29 -0.74
CA PRO A 43 -6.86 4.03 -1.54
C PRO A 43 -5.79 3.23 -0.79
N ALA A 44 -4.82 2.74 -1.55
CA ALA A 44 -3.60 2.17 -1.02
C ALA A 44 -2.39 3.00 -1.49
N VAL A 45 -1.31 2.96 -0.72
CA VAL A 45 -0.02 3.55 -1.09
C VAL A 45 1.03 2.47 -1.11
N ALA A 46 1.89 2.49 -2.12
CA ALA A 46 3.02 1.58 -2.25
C ALA A 46 4.32 2.39 -2.39
N PHE A 47 5.35 2.01 -1.65
CA PHE A 47 6.64 2.70 -1.63
C PHE A 47 7.79 1.69 -1.49
N GLY A 48 8.95 2.04 -2.06
CA GLY A 48 10.07 1.13 -2.22
C GLY A 48 10.59 1.08 -3.66
N ASN A 49 11.16 -0.05 -4.06
CA ASN A 49 11.62 -0.31 -5.42
C ASN A 49 10.42 -0.43 -6.37
N ASN A 50 10.37 0.43 -7.39
CA ASN A 50 9.30 0.45 -8.40
C ASN A 50 9.72 -0.19 -9.74
N GLU A 51 10.72 -1.06 -9.75
CA GLU A 51 11.06 -1.78 -10.98
C GLU A 51 9.86 -2.58 -11.48
N ALA A 52 9.61 -2.54 -12.79
CA ALA A 52 8.45 -3.13 -13.45
C ALA A 52 7.07 -2.58 -13.01
N GLY A 53 7.00 -1.40 -12.39
CA GLY A 53 5.74 -0.70 -12.10
C GLY A 53 4.90 -1.33 -10.99
N LYS A 54 5.51 -2.12 -10.11
CA LYS A 54 4.85 -2.87 -9.03
C LYS A 54 4.17 -1.99 -7.98
N LEU A 55 4.48 -0.68 -7.96
CA LEU A 55 3.86 0.30 -7.08
C LEU A 55 2.67 1.04 -7.73
N ASN A 56 2.35 0.76 -9.00
CA ASN A 56 1.26 1.42 -9.72
C ASN A 56 -0.09 0.83 -9.30
N ILE A 57 -0.54 1.19 -8.10
CA ILE A 57 -1.85 0.79 -7.59
C ILE A 57 -2.95 1.52 -8.39
N PRO A 58 -3.93 0.81 -8.97
CA PRO A 58 -5.02 1.44 -9.69
C PRO A 58 -5.87 2.37 -8.80
N PRO A 59 -6.40 3.47 -9.36
CA PRO A 59 -7.40 4.26 -8.66
C PRO A 59 -8.69 3.44 -8.45
N LEU A 60 -9.40 3.74 -7.36
CA LEU A 60 -10.68 3.12 -7.05
C LEU A 60 -11.86 3.99 -7.51
N PRO A 61 -12.98 3.38 -7.92
CA PRO A 61 -14.25 4.09 -8.04
C PRO A 61 -14.68 4.71 -6.70
N ALA A 62 -15.51 5.76 -6.75
CA ALA A 62 -16.02 6.41 -5.56
C ALA A 62 -16.78 5.42 -4.65
N GLY A 63 -16.48 5.45 -3.35
CA GLY A 63 -17.11 4.57 -2.35
C GLY A 63 -16.50 3.16 -2.26
N ILE A 64 -15.54 2.81 -3.12
CA ILE A 64 -14.83 1.53 -3.06
C ILE A 64 -13.52 1.69 -2.30
N THR A 65 -13.18 0.67 -1.51
CA THR A 65 -11.95 0.63 -0.71
C THR A 65 -11.18 -0.66 -0.99
N TYR A 66 -9.86 -0.63 -0.84
CA TYR A 66 -9.10 -1.87 -0.69
C TYR A 66 -9.21 -2.37 0.75
N THR A 67 -9.52 -3.65 0.93
CA THR A 67 -9.80 -4.26 2.25
C THR A 67 -8.71 -5.22 2.69
N GLN A 68 -7.99 -5.83 1.75
CA GLN A 68 -6.86 -6.72 2.00
C GLN A 68 -5.75 -6.50 0.99
N VAL A 69 -4.53 -6.84 1.40
CA VAL A 69 -3.33 -6.69 0.58
C VAL A 69 -2.38 -7.86 0.84
N ALA A 70 -1.79 -8.38 -0.23
CA ALA A 70 -0.65 -9.27 -0.21
C ALA A 70 0.37 -8.79 -1.25
N THR A 71 1.66 -8.89 -0.95
CA THR A 71 2.74 -8.46 -1.84
C THR A 71 3.88 -9.46 -1.86
N ASN A 72 4.55 -9.53 -3.01
CA ASN A 72 5.76 -10.31 -3.27
C ASN A 72 6.71 -9.43 -4.13
N VAL A 73 7.94 -9.90 -4.34
CA VAL A 73 8.99 -9.28 -5.18
C VAL A 73 8.48 -8.88 -6.57
N TYR A 74 7.50 -9.58 -7.15
CA TYR A 74 7.06 -9.32 -8.53
C TYR A 74 5.63 -8.80 -8.69
N HIS A 75 4.77 -8.97 -7.69
CA HIS A 75 3.36 -8.62 -7.83
C HIS A 75 2.74 -8.25 -6.48
N THR A 76 1.65 -7.48 -6.56
CA THR A 76 0.81 -7.08 -5.44
C THR A 76 -0.63 -7.45 -5.77
N VAL A 77 -1.33 -8.04 -4.81
CA VAL A 77 -2.75 -8.39 -4.92
C VAL A 77 -3.51 -7.57 -3.89
N LEU A 78 -4.59 -6.94 -4.34
CA LEU A 78 -5.45 -6.09 -3.53
C LEU A 78 -6.89 -6.60 -3.66
N LEU A 79 -7.59 -6.74 -2.55
CA LEU A 79 -9.01 -7.10 -2.55
C LEU A 79 -9.86 -5.83 -2.45
N ARG A 80 -10.79 -5.64 -3.38
CA ARG A 80 -11.75 -4.54 -3.33
C ARG A 80 -12.95 -4.87 -2.47
N SER A 81 -13.54 -3.86 -1.84
CA SER A 81 -14.72 -4.00 -0.99
C SER A 81 -16.00 -4.39 -1.75
N ASP A 82 -16.03 -4.19 -3.08
CA ASP A 82 -17.16 -4.57 -3.95
C ASP A 82 -17.06 -5.99 -4.50
N GLY A 83 -16.00 -6.73 -4.16
CA GLY A 83 -15.76 -8.08 -4.68
C GLY A 83 -15.31 -8.15 -6.13
N THR A 84 -14.94 -7.01 -6.74
CA THR A 84 -14.45 -6.96 -8.13
C THR A 84 -12.93 -7.02 -8.21
N ALA A 85 -12.42 -7.49 -9.36
CA ALA A 85 -11.01 -7.42 -9.74
C ALA A 85 -10.66 -6.06 -10.37
#